data_AF-A0A923EG61-F1
#
_entry.id   AF-A0A923EG61-F1
#
_cell.length_a   1.000
_cell.length_b   1.000
_cell.length_c   1.000
_cell.angle_alpha   90.00
_cell.angle_beta   90.00
_cell.angle_gamma   90.00
#
_symmetry.space_group_name_H-M   'P 1'
#
loop_
_entity.id
_entity.type
_entity.pdbx_description
1 polymer ?
#
loop_
_entity_poly.entity_id
_entity_poly.type
_entity_poly.pdbx_seq_one_letter_code
_entity_poly.pdbx_strand_id
1 'polypeptide(L)'
;MTVSISEGSFAVPPEIVDPGAGIPDGFLTPYGAVSFTITTDLGATVTVILTLPEEPPAGTTLFKCISGVCLPITGATISGNQAVFDVTDGGSLDEDVTVNGKIVEPSVLAVPAHPEVAVDIKPGSCPNPINVNSRGVLPIAILGTNDLDVTTIDPGTMRLAGVSPLRWALEDVATPYEPFIDKQTADDCTVAGPDGLTDLTLRFNTQELVQSLEVLLGRELEDGEAVVVRLSGNLREAHGSAQFVGEDVVVISNKQK
;
A
#
# COMPACT_ATOMS: atom_id res chain seq x y z
N MET A 1 15.49 -5.25 -6.08
CA MET A 1 14.89 -6.42 -6.76
C MET A 1 15.99 -7.17 -7.49
N THR A 2 15.98 -8.50 -7.46
CA THR A 2 16.93 -9.35 -8.21
C THR A 2 16.18 -10.30 -9.13
N VAL A 3 16.84 -10.79 -10.19
CA VAL A 3 16.25 -11.71 -11.17
C VAL A 3 17.08 -12.99 -11.24
N SER A 4 16.39 -14.13 -11.29
CA SER A 4 16.97 -15.42 -11.61
C SER A 4 16.13 -16.15 -12.66
N ILE A 5 16.74 -17.09 -13.37
CA ILE A 5 16.15 -17.84 -14.47
C ILE A 5 16.33 -19.34 -14.23
N SER A 6 15.36 -20.17 -14.64
CA SER A 6 15.43 -21.63 -14.48
C SER A 6 16.50 -22.28 -15.36
N GLU A 7 16.74 -21.72 -16.54
CA GLU A 7 17.68 -22.19 -17.54
C GLU A 7 18.20 -21.05 -18.42
N GLY A 8 19.20 -21.33 -19.24
CA GLY A 8 19.84 -20.33 -20.11
C GLY A 8 20.85 -19.44 -19.37
N SER A 9 21.16 -18.28 -19.95
CA SER A 9 22.06 -17.30 -19.36
C SER A 9 21.71 -15.87 -19.79
N PHE A 10 22.03 -14.87 -18.97
CA PHE A 10 21.83 -13.47 -19.35
C PHE A 10 22.83 -13.04 -20.43
N ALA A 11 22.34 -12.71 -21.63
CA ALA A 11 23.09 -11.98 -22.65
C ALA A 11 23.21 -10.50 -22.30
N VAL A 12 22.14 -9.93 -21.75
CA VAL A 12 22.12 -8.60 -21.13
C VAL A 12 21.68 -8.80 -19.69
N PRO A 13 22.47 -8.38 -18.69
CA PRO A 13 22.11 -8.55 -17.29
C PRO A 13 20.85 -7.75 -16.94
N PRO A 14 20.11 -8.16 -15.91
CA PRO A 14 18.97 -7.41 -15.41
C PRO A 14 19.33 -5.98 -14.98
N GLU A 15 18.57 -5.02 -15.50
CA GLU A 15 18.64 -3.61 -15.16
C GLU A 15 17.24 -3.10 -14.78
N ILE A 16 17.21 -2.14 -13.83
CA ILE A 16 15.99 -1.41 -13.50
C ILE A 16 15.91 -0.18 -14.40
N VAL A 17 14.83 -0.09 -15.17
CA VAL A 17 14.57 1.00 -16.11
C VAL A 17 13.25 1.69 -15.76
N ASP A 18 13.05 2.88 -16.33
CA ASP A 18 11.76 3.57 -16.27
C ASP A 18 10.69 2.69 -16.95
N PRO A 19 9.57 2.35 -16.28
CA PRO A 19 8.49 1.57 -16.87
C PRO A 19 7.81 2.25 -18.07
N GLY A 20 8.04 3.55 -18.26
CA GLY A 20 7.40 4.32 -19.32
C GLY A 20 5.92 4.57 -19.04
N ALA A 21 5.20 5.05 -20.06
CA ALA A 21 3.77 5.33 -19.95
C ALA A 21 2.93 4.06 -20.12
N GLY A 22 1.68 4.09 -19.65
CA GLY A 22 0.68 3.05 -19.90
C GLY A 22 0.42 2.09 -18.74
N ILE A 23 1.07 2.30 -17.59
CA ILE A 23 0.68 1.62 -16.35
C ILE A 23 -0.77 2.02 -16.02
N PRO A 24 -1.68 1.06 -15.75
CA PRO A 24 -3.06 1.38 -15.42
C PRO A 24 -3.18 2.28 -14.19
N ASP A 25 -4.17 3.19 -14.21
CA ASP A 25 -4.53 3.98 -13.03
C ASP A 25 -4.79 3.07 -11.82
N GLY A 26 -4.40 3.54 -10.64
CA GLY A 26 -4.49 2.72 -9.42
C GLY A 26 -3.33 1.76 -9.22
N PHE A 27 -2.22 1.92 -9.94
CA PHE A 27 -0.97 1.21 -9.70
C PHE A 27 0.24 2.15 -9.57
N LEU A 28 1.18 1.79 -8.70
CA LEU A 28 2.50 2.41 -8.55
C LEU A 28 3.58 1.40 -8.91
N THR A 29 4.74 1.90 -9.34
CA THR A 29 5.89 1.07 -9.73
C THR A 29 7.12 1.41 -8.89
N PRO A 30 7.10 1.15 -7.56
CA PRO A 30 8.17 1.57 -6.65
C PRO A 30 9.53 0.94 -6.97
N TYR A 31 9.53 -0.17 -7.72
CA TYR A 31 10.73 -0.88 -8.13
C TYR A 31 11.12 -0.65 -9.61
N GLY A 32 10.39 0.20 -10.34
CA GLY A 32 10.56 0.40 -11.78
C GLY A 32 10.19 -0.83 -12.63
N ALA A 33 10.63 -0.82 -13.89
CA ALA A 33 10.58 -1.98 -14.77
C ALA A 33 11.90 -2.74 -14.72
N VAL A 34 11.85 -4.06 -14.90
CA VAL A 34 13.04 -4.89 -15.05
C VAL A 34 13.22 -5.27 -16.51
N SER A 35 14.41 -5.00 -17.04
CA SER A 35 14.76 -5.30 -18.44
C SER A 35 15.99 -6.20 -18.49
N PHE A 36 15.94 -7.28 -19.28
CA PHE A 36 17.08 -8.17 -19.53
C PHE A 36 16.95 -8.91 -20.86
N THR A 37 18.02 -9.62 -21.26
CA THR A 37 17.99 -10.55 -22.40
C THR A 37 18.53 -11.90 -21.99
N ILE A 38 17.78 -12.97 -22.21
CA ILE A 38 18.22 -14.35 -21.96
C ILE A 38 18.67 -14.98 -23.27
N THR A 39 19.80 -15.71 -23.27
CA THR A 39 20.15 -16.67 -24.33
C THR A 39 19.63 -18.05 -23.94
N THR A 40 18.89 -18.69 -24.84
CA THR A 40 18.27 -20.01 -24.62
C THR A 40 18.21 -20.81 -25.93
N ASP A 41 17.74 -22.06 -25.87
CA ASP A 41 17.47 -22.87 -27.06
C ASP A 41 16.29 -22.30 -27.85
N LEU A 42 16.27 -22.50 -29.17
CA LEU A 42 15.21 -21.98 -30.05
C LEU A 42 13.83 -22.45 -29.59
N GLY A 43 12.96 -21.50 -29.26
CA GLY A 43 11.58 -21.73 -28.83
C GLY A 43 11.44 -22.29 -27.42
N ALA A 44 12.51 -22.27 -26.62
CA ALA A 44 12.47 -22.72 -25.23
C ALA A 44 11.67 -21.77 -24.34
N THR A 45 11.10 -22.33 -23.26
CA THR A 45 10.37 -21.60 -22.22
C THR A 45 11.20 -21.54 -20.96
N VAL A 46 11.53 -20.32 -20.53
CA VAL A 46 12.33 -20.05 -19.34
C VAL A 46 11.44 -19.48 -18.24
N THR A 47 11.54 -20.04 -17.04
CA THR A 47 10.89 -19.48 -15.85
C THR A 47 11.75 -18.35 -15.29
N VAL A 48 11.14 -17.17 -15.17
CA VAL A 48 11.74 -15.97 -14.55
C VAL A 48 11.23 -15.85 -13.13
N ILE A 49 12.15 -15.60 -12.20
CA ILE A 49 11.85 -15.37 -10.78
C ILE A 49 12.39 -13.99 -10.40
N LEU A 50 11.48 -13.07 -10.06
CA LEU A 50 11.81 -11.77 -9.47
C LEU A 50 11.77 -11.91 -7.95
N THR A 51 12.86 -11.56 -7.28
CA THR A 51 12.91 -11.52 -5.81
C THR A 51 12.91 -10.07 -5.33
N LEU A 52 11.90 -9.74 -4.53
CA LEU A 52 11.65 -8.44 -3.93
C LEU A 52 12.36 -8.28 -2.58
N PRO A 53 12.70 -7.04 -2.17
CA PRO A 53 13.23 -6.77 -0.84
C PRO A 53 12.28 -7.20 0.29
N GLU A 54 10.98 -7.08 0.05
CA GLU A 54 9.90 -7.40 0.99
C GLU A 54 8.70 -8.00 0.25
N GLU A 55 7.76 -8.60 0.99
CA GLU A 55 6.51 -9.10 0.42
C GLU A 55 5.67 -7.92 -0.08
N PRO A 56 5.30 -7.89 -1.38
CA PRO A 56 4.55 -6.77 -1.92
C PRO A 56 3.07 -6.83 -1.48
N PRO A 57 2.34 -5.70 -1.51
CA PRO A 57 0.94 -5.67 -1.12
C PRO A 57 0.06 -6.64 -1.93
N ALA A 58 -1.04 -7.10 -1.32
CA ALA A 58 -2.05 -7.88 -2.02
C ALA A 58 -2.59 -7.10 -3.23
N GLY A 59 -2.84 -7.79 -4.34
CA GLY A 59 -3.25 -7.15 -5.61
C GLY A 59 -2.11 -6.68 -6.51
N THR A 60 -0.85 -6.83 -6.07
CA THR A 60 0.32 -6.64 -6.95
C THR A 60 0.18 -7.45 -8.22
N THR A 61 0.52 -6.84 -9.35
CA THR A 61 0.35 -7.43 -10.69
C THR A 61 1.62 -7.22 -11.50
N LEU A 62 2.05 -8.26 -12.22
CA LEU A 62 3.07 -8.11 -13.26
C LEU A 62 2.43 -7.67 -14.56
N PHE A 63 2.99 -6.64 -15.17
CA PHE A 63 2.57 -6.15 -16.47
C PHE A 63 3.68 -6.33 -17.50
N LYS A 64 3.29 -6.75 -18.70
CA LYS A 64 4.08 -6.58 -19.91
C LYS A 64 3.66 -5.28 -20.57
N CYS A 65 4.58 -4.33 -20.69
CA CYS A 65 4.34 -3.07 -21.39
C CYS A 65 4.99 -3.12 -22.77
N ILE A 66 4.20 -2.89 -23.82
CA ILE A 66 4.67 -2.83 -25.21
C ILE A 66 4.06 -1.60 -25.85
N SER A 67 4.90 -0.70 -26.37
CA SER A 67 4.45 0.52 -27.06
C SER A 67 3.44 1.36 -26.26
N GLY A 68 3.61 1.46 -24.94
CA GLY A 68 2.74 2.24 -24.06
C GLY A 68 1.42 1.56 -23.67
N VAL A 69 1.25 0.28 -23.99
CA VAL A 69 0.11 -0.53 -23.53
C VAL A 69 0.64 -1.60 -22.59
N CYS A 70 0.14 -1.60 -21.35
CA CYS A 70 0.51 -2.57 -20.33
C CYS A 70 -0.63 -3.59 -20.13
N LEU A 71 -0.31 -4.88 -20.26
CA LEU A 71 -1.25 -5.98 -20.05
C LEU A 71 -0.75 -6.90 -18.93
N PRO A 72 -1.64 -7.40 -18.04
CA PRO A 72 -1.25 -8.35 -17.01
C PRO A 72 -0.62 -9.60 -17.61
N ILE A 73 0.51 -10.05 -17.05
CA ILE A 73 1.14 -11.31 -17.42
C ILE A 73 0.27 -12.46 -16.90
N THR A 74 -0.40 -13.15 -17.82
CA THR A 74 -1.26 -14.28 -17.47
C THR A 74 -0.42 -15.46 -17.01
N GLY A 75 -0.79 -16.06 -15.87
CA GLY A 75 -0.05 -17.18 -15.29
C GLY A 75 1.11 -16.77 -14.38
N ALA A 76 1.40 -15.47 -14.26
CA ALA A 76 2.31 -14.98 -13.23
C ALA A 76 1.74 -15.30 -11.84
N THR A 77 2.61 -15.73 -10.93
CA THR A 77 2.29 -16.00 -9.53
C THR A 77 3.10 -15.07 -8.64
N ILE A 78 2.48 -14.58 -7.57
CA ILE A 78 3.15 -13.78 -6.54
C ILE A 78 2.91 -14.48 -5.21
N SER A 79 3.97 -14.87 -4.53
CA SER A 79 3.92 -15.59 -3.26
C SER A 79 5.10 -15.17 -2.39
N GLY A 80 4.82 -14.66 -1.19
CA GLY A 80 5.83 -14.01 -0.37
C GLY A 80 6.49 -12.86 -1.14
N ASN A 81 7.81 -12.75 -1.05
CA ASN A 81 8.57 -11.73 -1.78
C ASN A 81 9.00 -12.17 -3.20
N GLN A 82 8.34 -13.16 -3.80
CA GLN A 82 8.70 -13.65 -5.13
C GLN A 82 7.56 -13.51 -6.12
N ALA A 83 7.89 -13.06 -7.32
CA ALA A 83 7.04 -13.15 -8.49
C ALA A 83 7.66 -14.11 -9.52
N VAL A 84 6.85 -15.05 -10.03
CA VAL A 84 7.29 -16.11 -10.92
C VAL A 84 6.40 -16.17 -12.15
N PHE A 85 7.00 -16.18 -13.34
CA PHE A 85 6.29 -16.29 -14.61
C PHE A 85 7.17 -16.96 -15.67
N ASP A 86 6.53 -17.55 -16.68
CA ASP A 86 7.22 -18.24 -17.78
C ASP A 86 7.25 -17.35 -19.03
N VAL A 87 8.40 -17.32 -19.71
CA VAL A 87 8.60 -16.58 -20.97
C VAL A 87 9.17 -17.54 -22.02
N THR A 88 8.64 -17.49 -23.24
CA THR A 88 9.06 -18.35 -24.36
C THR A 88 9.76 -17.52 -25.43
N ASP A 89 10.88 -18.01 -25.98
CA ASP A 89 11.55 -17.43 -27.17
C ASP A 89 10.59 -17.43 -28.37
N GLY A 90 10.24 -16.24 -28.87
CA GLY A 90 9.18 -16.01 -29.85
C GLY A 90 7.75 -16.07 -29.31
N GLY A 91 7.56 -16.09 -27.99
CA GLY A 91 6.26 -16.03 -27.32
C GLY A 91 5.71 -14.61 -27.21
N SER A 92 4.50 -14.46 -26.64
CA SER A 92 3.82 -13.16 -26.52
C SER A 92 4.44 -12.22 -25.47
N LEU A 93 5.28 -12.74 -24.59
CA LEU A 93 6.02 -11.96 -23.59
C LEU A 93 7.42 -11.57 -24.08
N ASP A 94 7.92 -12.24 -25.13
CA ASP A 94 9.16 -11.86 -25.79
C ASP A 94 8.94 -10.64 -26.68
N GLU A 95 9.69 -9.56 -26.45
CA GLU A 95 9.42 -8.25 -27.04
C GLU A 95 9.46 -8.24 -28.57
N ASP A 96 10.35 -9.03 -29.17
CA ASP A 96 10.48 -9.10 -30.63
C ASP A 96 9.61 -10.19 -31.29
N VAL A 97 8.96 -11.02 -30.47
CA VAL A 97 8.09 -12.14 -30.88
C VAL A 97 8.75 -13.05 -31.92
N THR A 98 10.08 -13.18 -31.87
CA THR A 98 10.87 -13.91 -32.86
C THR A 98 11.61 -15.07 -32.22
N VAL A 99 11.41 -16.29 -32.73
CA VAL A 99 12.19 -17.47 -32.31
C VAL A 99 13.62 -17.34 -32.81
N ASN A 100 14.53 -16.84 -31.96
CA ASN A 100 15.93 -16.57 -32.34
C ASN A 100 16.96 -17.00 -31.29
N GLY A 101 16.52 -17.68 -30.23
CA GLY A 101 17.36 -18.10 -29.11
C GLY A 101 17.65 -16.96 -28.14
N LYS A 102 16.92 -15.85 -28.25
CA LYS A 102 16.98 -14.72 -27.32
C LYS A 102 15.58 -14.31 -26.92
N ILE A 103 15.39 -14.21 -25.61
CA ILE A 103 14.20 -13.63 -25.02
C ILE A 103 14.54 -12.20 -24.59
N VAL A 104 13.86 -11.21 -25.15
CA VAL A 104 13.97 -9.80 -24.76
C VAL A 104 12.78 -9.46 -23.86
N GLU A 105 13.05 -9.23 -22.57
CA GLU A 105 12.00 -9.11 -21.56
C GLU A 105 12.13 -7.80 -20.76
N PRO A 106 11.26 -6.82 -21.05
CA PRO A 106 10.87 -5.82 -20.08
C PRO A 106 9.50 -6.15 -19.48
N SER A 107 9.48 -6.35 -18.16
CA SER A 107 8.26 -6.48 -17.34
C SER A 107 8.27 -5.50 -16.18
N VAL A 108 7.08 -5.11 -15.75
CA VAL A 108 6.89 -4.15 -14.66
C VAL A 108 6.16 -4.82 -13.53
N LEU A 109 6.73 -4.75 -12.33
CA LEU A 109 6.00 -5.10 -11.12
C LEU A 109 5.28 -3.85 -10.62
N ALA A 110 3.95 -3.86 -10.70
CA ALA A 110 3.13 -2.75 -10.25
C ALA A 110 2.34 -3.16 -9.01
N VAL A 111 2.47 -2.37 -7.95
CA VAL A 111 1.70 -2.54 -6.71
C VAL A 111 0.45 -1.68 -6.80
N PRO A 112 -0.70 -2.08 -6.21
CA PRO A 112 -1.86 -1.21 -6.16
C PRO A 112 -1.49 0.11 -5.50
N ALA A 113 -1.78 1.22 -6.19
CA ALA A 113 -1.79 2.54 -5.58
C ALA A 113 -2.92 2.51 -4.56
N HIS A 114 -2.56 2.62 -3.29
CA HIS A 114 -3.53 2.80 -2.25
C HIS A 114 -3.87 4.28 -2.24
N PRO A 115 -5.14 4.70 -2.43
CA PRO A 115 -5.50 6.08 -2.18
C PRO A 115 -5.02 6.47 -0.78
N GLU A 116 -4.33 7.59 -0.70
CA GLU A 116 -3.97 8.17 0.57
C GLU A 116 -5.18 8.95 1.08
N VAL A 117 -5.56 8.68 2.32
CA VAL A 117 -6.68 9.38 2.95
C VAL A 117 -6.17 10.14 4.17
N ALA A 118 -6.70 11.35 4.36
CA ALA A 118 -6.45 12.11 5.56
C ALA A 118 -7.09 11.41 6.76
N VAL A 119 -6.28 11.11 7.77
CA VAL A 119 -6.74 10.54 9.04
C VAL A 119 -6.43 11.52 10.14
N ASP A 120 -7.39 11.71 11.04
CA ASP A 120 -7.23 12.51 12.25
C ASP A 120 -7.66 11.68 13.46
N ILE A 121 -6.69 11.33 14.30
CA ILE A 121 -6.92 10.68 15.57
C ILE A 121 -7.25 11.77 16.56
N LYS A 122 -8.42 11.68 17.20
CA LYS A 122 -8.89 12.68 18.16
C LYS A 122 -9.05 14.10 17.56
N PRO A 123 -10.01 14.27 16.64
CA PRO A 123 -10.36 15.58 16.08
C PRO A 123 -10.39 16.74 17.07
N GLY A 124 -9.74 17.84 16.69
CA GLY A 124 -9.58 19.06 17.50
C GLY A 124 -8.47 19.00 18.55
N SER A 125 -7.59 18.00 18.49
CA SER A 125 -6.41 17.84 19.35
C SER A 125 -5.17 17.75 18.46
N CYS A 126 -4.08 18.40 18.87
CA CYS A 126 -2.75 18.16 18.32
C CYS A 126 -1.71 18.70 19.34
N PRO A 127 -0.79 17.88 19.86
CA PRO A 127 -0.67 16.44 19.64
C PRO A 127 -1.89 15.62 20.08
N ASN A 128 -1.94 14.35 19.70
CA ASN A 128 -3.05 13.44 20.02
C ASN A 128 -2.71 12.50 21.18
N PRO A 129 -2.98 12.88 22.45
CA PRO A 129 -2.58 12.05 23.56
C PRO A 129 -3.49 10.83 23.69
N ILE A 130 -2.87 9.65 23.71
CA ILE A 130 -3.50 8.38 24.04
C ILE A 130 -3.04 7.96 25.44
N ASN A 131 -4.01 7.74 26.33
CA ASN A 131 -3.71 7.27 27.68
C ASN A 131 -3.79 5.75 27.73
N VAL A 132 -2.67 5.08 27.98
CA VAL A 132 -2.58 3.62 27.98
C VAL A 132 -3.41 2.96 29.08
N ASN A 133 -3.76 3.71 30.13
CA ASN A 133 -4.63 3.25 31.21
C ASN A 133 -6.13 3.49 30.92
N SER A 134 -6.47 4.15 29.80
CA SER A 134 -7.85 4.48 29.48
C SER A 134 -8.63 3.26 29.00
N ARG A 135 -9.75 2.97 29.67
CA ARG A 135 -10.74 1.96 29.26
C ARG A 135 -11.86 2.54 28.40
N GLY A 136 -11.63 3.72 27.84
CA GLY A 136 -12.59 4.45 27.03
C GLY A 136 -12.56 4.05 25.57
N VAL A 137 -13.14 4.92 24.75
CA VAL A 137 -13.04 4.84 23.29
C VAL A 137 -12.23 6.00 22.75
N LEU A 138 -11.43 5.74 21.72
CA LEU A 138 -10.68 6.75 20.98
C LEU A 138 -11.48 7.18 19.74
N PRO A 139 -11.88 8.46 19.62
CA PRO A 139 -12.40 9.00 18.36
C PRO A 139 -11.31 9.13 17.31
N ILE A 140 -11.66 8.80 16.07
CA ILE A 140 -10.82 8.96 14.87
C ILE A 140 -11.75 9.38 13.73
N ALA A 141 -11.24 10.09 12.73
CA ALA A 141 -11.96 10.37 11.51
C ALA A 141 -11.08 10.14 10.28
N ILE A 142 -11.68 9.61 9.21
CA ILE A 142 -11.15 9.74 7.85
C ILE A 142 -11.82 10.97 7.27
N LEU A 143 -11.01 11.95 6.88
CA LEU A 143 -11.52 13.27 6.52
C LEU A 143 -11.90 13.31 5.04
N GLY A 144 -13.09 13.85 4.77
CA GLY A 144 -13.55 14.07 3.41
C GLY A 144 -12.66 15.06 2.69
N THR A 145 -12.46 14.87 1.38
CA THR A 145 -11.76 15.84 0.53
C THR A 145 -12.58 16.07 -0.74
N ASN A 146 -12.18 17.03 -1.57
CA ASN A 146 -12.81 17.18 -2.90
C ASN A 146 -12.62 15.93 -3.78
N ASP A 147 -11.61 15.12 -3.50
CA ASP A 147 -11.26 13.92 -4.25
C ASP A 147 -11.68 12.62 -3.53
N LEU A 148 -12.12 12.71 -2.28
CA LEU A 148 -12.55 11.56 -1.46
C LEU A 148 -13.97 11.75 -0.92
N ASP A 149 -14.91 11.01 -1.51
CA ASP A 149 -16.23 10.77 -0.93
C ASP A 149 -16.15 9.59 0.05
N VAL A 150 -16.17 9.91 1.35
CA VAL A 150 -16.07 8.92 2.43
C VAL A 150 -17.24 7.93 2.48
N THR A 151 -18.35 8.18 1.79
CA THR A 151 -19.49 7.24 1.74
C THR A 151 -19.19 6.01 0.89
N THR A 152 -18.19 6.10 0.02
CA THR A 152 -17.72 5.00 -0.82
C THR A 152 -16.88 3.97 -0.04
N ILE A 153 -16.41 4.32 1.16
CA ILE A 153 -15.64 3.46 2.05
C ILE A 153 -16.53 2.38 2.67
N ASP A 154 -16.00 1.16 2.83
CA ASP A 154 -16.61 0.09 3.60
C ASP A 154 -16.08 0.08 5.06
N PRO A 155 -16.89 0.54 6.04
CA PRO A 155 -16.45 0.59 7.44
C PRO A 155 -16.11 -0.78 8.05
N GLY A 156 -16.62 -1.88 7.49
CA GLY A 156 -16.35 -3.24 7.99
C GLY A 156 -14.91 -3.72 7.72
N THR A 157 -14.26 -3.12 6.72
CA THR A 157 -12.87 -3.44 6.32
C THR A 157 -11.82 -2.64 7.08
N MET A 158 -12.25 -1.60 7.80
CA MET A 158 -11.39 -0.64 8.49
C MET A 158 -10.54 -1.29 9.58
N ARG A 159 -9.24 -1.02 9.56
CA ARG A 159 -8.28 -1.46 10.57
C ARG A 159 -7.36 -0.32 10.97
N LEU A 160 -7.35 0.04 12.26
CA LEU A 160 -6.37 0.96 12.83
C LEU A 160 -5.34 0.13 13.59
N ALA A 161 -4.10 0.08 13.09
CA ALA A 161 -3.07 -0.83 13.59
C ALA A 161 -3.61 -2.26 13.80
N GLY A 162 -4.42 -2.76 12.86
CA GLY A 162 -5.04 -4.10 12.92
C GLY A 162 -6.33 -4.20 13.75
N VAL A 163 -6.72 -3.17 14.51
CA VAL A 163 -7.93 -3.18 15.35
C VAL A 163 -9.15 -2.73 14.54
N SER A 164 -10.32 -3.34 14.76
CA SER A 164 -11.57 -2.96 14.08
C SER A 164 -12.33 -1.85 14.84
N PRO A 165 -13.05 -0.95 14.15
CA PRO A 165 -13.86 0.06 14.83
C PRO A 165 -15.08 -0.57 15.53
N LEU A 166 -15.44 -0.02 16.68
CA LEU A 166 -16.64 -0.39 17.44
C LEU A 166 -17.92 0.17 16.82
N ARG A 167 -17.84 1.39 16.29
CA ARG A 167 -18.93 2.13 15.66
C ARG A 167 -18.38 3.19 14.73
N TRP A 168 -19.22 3.63 13.81
CA TRP A 168 -18.91 4.68 12.85
C TRP A 168 -20.12 5.59 12.64
N ALA A 169 -19.87 6.81 12.16
CA ALA A 169 -20.89 7.78 11.76
C ALA A 169 -20.32 8.74 10.70
N LEU A 170 -21.20 9.35 9.91
CA LEU A 170 -20.83 10.41 8.97
C LEU A 170 -21.09 11.77 9.63
N GLU A 171 -20.03 12.52 9.87
CA GLU A 171 -20.05 13.82 10.56
C GLU A 171 -18.90 14.67 10.03
N ASP A 172 -19.07 15.99 9.95
CA ASP A 172 -17.98 16.93 9.63
C ASP A 172 -17.33 17.36 10.95
N VAL A 173 -16.08 16.94 11.19
CA VAL A 173 -15.40 17.09 12.48
C VAL A 173 -14.02 17.75 12.41
N ALA A 174 -13.29 17.65 11.29
CA ALA A 174 -11.94 18.19 11.18
C ALA A 174 -11.55 18.55 9.74
N THR A 175 -10.48 19.36 9.62
CA THR A 175 -9.86 19.70 8.33
C THR A 175 -8.63 18.83 8.08
N PRO A 176 -8.42 18.27 6.87
CA PRO A 176 -7.22 17.52 6.51
C PRO A 176 -5.89 18.22 6.81
N TYR A 177 -4.91 17.45 7.29
CA TYR A 177 -3.53 17.89 7.45
C TYR A 177 -2.60 17.13 6.51
N GLU A 178 -1.89 17.87 5.66
CA GLU A 178 -0.95 17.34 4.68
C GLU A 178 0.50 17.34 5.22
N PRO A 179 1.33 16.36 4.83
CA PRO A 179 1.02 15.24 3.92
C PRO A 179 0.14 14.17 4.59
N PHE A 180 -0.70 13.42 3.86
CA PHE A 180 -1.59 12.41 4.47
C PHE A 180 -0.86 11.18 5.03
N ILE A 181 0.33 10.90 4.49
CA ILE A 181 1.28 9.89 4.95
C ILE A 181 2.67 10.50 5.16
N ASP A 182 3.61 9.68 5.62
CA ASP A 182 5.00 10.04 5.94
C ASP A 182 5.14 11.00 7.14
N LYS A 183 4.25 10.87 8.13
CA LYS A 183 4.30 11.58 9.40
C LYS A 183 5.58 11.23 10.17
N GLN A 184 6.21 12.22 10.77
CA GLN A 184 7.50 12.11 11.47
C GLN A 184 7.43 12.58 12.93
N THR A 185 6.61 13.58 13.24
CA THR A 185 6.60 14.25 14.54
C THR A 185 5.22 14.26 15.20
N ALA A 186 5.20 14.45 16.51
CA ALA A 186 3.97 14.54 17.31
C ALA A 186 3.03 15.69 16.90
N ASP A 187 3.56 16.68 16.18
CA ASP A 187 2.84 17.87 15.73
C ASP A 187 2.41 17.76 14.25
N ASP A 188 2.62 16.60 13.61
CA ASP A 188 2.19 16.34 12.23
C ASP A 188 0.69 15.98 12.18
N CYS A 189 -0.12 16.77 12.89
CA CYS A 189 -1.57 16.68 13.05
C CYS A 189 -2.22 18.08 12.99
N THR A 190 -3.53 18.18 13.23
CA THR A 190 -4.25 19.46 13.16
C THR A 190 -5.16 19.70 14.36
N VAL A 191 -5.38 20.99 14.65
CA VAL A 191 -6.44 21.45 15.58
C VAL A 191 -7.63 22.07 14.83
N ALA A 192 -7.57 22.11 13.49
CA ALA A 192 -8.63 22.67 12.67
C ALA A 192 -9.88 21.79 12.72
N GLY A 193 -11.01 22.43 12.97
CA GLY A 193 -12.30 21.76 13.11
C GLY A 193 -13.01 21.53 11.77
N PRO A 194 -14.35 21.42 11.79
CA PRO A 194 -15.17 21.14 10.61
C PRO A 194 -14.90 22.09 9.45
N ASP A 195 -14.81 21.56 8.22
CA ASP A 195 -14.46 22.31 7.01
C ASP A 195 -15.58 22.33 5.93
N GLY A 196 -16.71 21.71 6.22
CA GLY A 196 -17.85 21.58 5.32
C GLY A 196 -17.84 20.32 4.46
N LEU A 197 -16.83 19.46 4.59
CA LEU A 197 -16.77 18.15 3.96
C LEU A 197 -17.18 17.07 4.96
N THR A 198 -17.83 16.02 4.48
CA THR A 198 -18.30 14.95 5.37
C THR A 198 -17.15 14.02 5.69
N ASP A 199 -16.92 13.75 6.96
CA ASP A 199 -15.92 12.80 7.43
C ASP A 199 -16.58 11.47 7.83
N LEU A 200 -15.79 10.40 7.76
CA LEU A 200 -16.16 9.11 8.35
C LEU A 200 -15.52 9.02 9.75
N THR A 201 -16.33 9.30 10.77
CA THR A 201 -15.92 9.15 12.16
C THR A 201 -15.99 7.70 12.60
N LEU A 202 -15.02 7.29 13.40
CA LEU A 202 -14.79 5.94 13.89
C LEU A 202 -14.52 5.98 15.39
N ARG A 203 -14.85 4.90 16.09
CA ARG A 203 -14.58 4.76 17.53
C ARG A 203 -13.87 3.45 17.79
N PHE A 204 -12.69 3.51 18.38
CA PHE A 204 -11.88 2.33 18.69
C PHE A 204 -11.80 2.09 20.19
N ASN A 205 -11.66 0.84 20.60
CA ASN A 205 -11.36 0.51 21.99
C ASN A 205 -9.89 0.89 22.28
N THR A 206 -9.66 1.76 23.26
CA THR A 206 -8.31 2.24 23.55
C THR A 206 -7.38 1.13 24.03
N GLN A 207 -7.86 0.17 24.82
CA GLN A 207 -7.04 -0.93 25.34
C GLN A 207 -6.64 -1.91 24.24
N GLU A 208 -7.56 -2.21 23.33
CA GLU A 208 -7.28 -3.09 22.20
C GLU A 208 -6.24 -2.47 21.25
N LEU A 209 -6.35 -1.16 21.00
CA LEU A 209 -5.36 -0.43 20.20
C LEU A 209 -3.98 -0.41 20.85
N VAL A 210 -3.90 -0.11 22.14
CA VAL A 210 -2.64 -0.13 22.91
C VAL A 210 -1.95 -1.48 22.80
N GLN A 211 -2.69 -2.57 23.06
CA GLN A 211 -2.16 -3.93 22.94
C GLN A 211 -1.67 -4.23 21.52
N SER A 212 -2.42 -3.82 20.49
CA SER A 212 -2.01 -4.05 19.11
C SER A 212 -0.73 -3.30 18.75
N LEU A 213 -0.59 -2.05 19.20
CA LEU A 213 0.63 -1.27 18.99
C LEU A 213 1.84 -1.90 19.69
N GLU A 214 1.70 -2.36 20.93
CA GLU A 214 2.78 -3.04 21.65
C GLU A 214 3.21 -4.35 20.96
N VAL A 215 2.24 -5.12 20.45
CA VAL A 215 2.52 -6.32 19.66
C VAL A 215 3.26 -5.98 18.37
N LEU A 216 2.86 -4.94 17.65
CA LEU A 216 3.51 -4.51 16.40
C LEU A 216 4.93 -3.97 16.65
N LEU A 217 5.16 -3.27 17.76
CA LEU A 217 6.47 -2.75 18.15
C LEU A 217 7.37 -3.81 18.79
N GLY A 218 6.80 -4.92 19.29
CA GLY A 218 7.51 -5.94 20.04
C GLY A 218 7.99 -5.47 21.42
N ARG A 219 7.41 -4.38 21.95
CA ARG A 219 7.75 -3.77 23.24
C ARG A 219 6.56 -2.99 23.81
N GLU A 220 6.61 -2.69 25.10
CA GLU A 220 5.67 -1.77 25.75
C GLU A 220 5.83 -0.34 25.24
N LEU A 221 4.73 0.44 25.34
CA LEU A 221 4.72 1.85 24.99
C LEU A 221 5.31 2.72 26.11
N GLU A 222 6.11 3.72 25.73
CA GLU A 222 6.84 4.62 26.63
C GLU A 222 6.12 5.97 26.79
N ASP A 223 6.06 6.51 28.01
CA ASP A 223 5.42 7.81 28.27
C ASP A 223 6.10 8.93 27.46
N GLY A 224 5.31 9.70 26.71
CA GLY A 224 5.78 10.81 25.89
C GLY A 224 6.30 10.43 24.51
N GLU A 225 6.38 9.14 24.16
CA GLU A 225 6.79 8.76 22.81
C GLU A 225 5.72 9.11 21.77
N ALA A 226 6.15 9.47 20.57
CA ALA A 226 5.29 9.69 19.41
C ALA A 226 5.23 8.40 18.58
N VAL A 227 4.03 7.94 18.26
CA VAL A 227 3.81 6.74 17.46
C VAL A 227 2.92 7.08 16.28
N VAL A 228 3.42 6.82 15.07
CA VAL A 228 2.62 6.90 13.85
C VAL A 228 1.68 5.69 13.81
N VAL A 229 0.38 5.94 13.77
CA VAL A 229 -0.64 4.90 13.77
C VAL A 229 -1.28 4.83 12.40
N ARG A 230 -1.04 3.72 11.70
CA ARG A 230 -1.59 3.49 10.37
C ARG A 230 -3.01 2.98 10.44
N LEU A 231 -3.85 3.52 9.58
CA LEU A 231 -5.20 3.06 9.29
C LEU A 231 -5.26 2.55 7.85
N SER A 232 -5.96 1.44 7.66
CA SER A 232 -6.26 0.88 6.35
C SER A 232 -7.73 0.50 6.25
N GLY A 233 -8.22 0.42 5.01
CA GLY A 233 -9.58 0.00 4.70
C GLY A 233 -9.74 -0.16 3.21
N ASN A 234 -10.93 -0.59 2.79
CA ASN A 234 -11.27 -0.74 1.38
C ASN A 234 -12.48 0.12 1.05
N LEU A 235 -12.55 0.54 -0.21
CA LEU A 235 -13.79 1.00 -0.79
C LEU A 235 -14.79 -0.16 -0.86
N ARG A 236 -16.09 0.17 -0.89
CA ARG A 236 -17.14 -0.83 -1.12
C ARG A 236 -16.98 -1.45 -2.51
N GLU A 237 -17.52 -2.65 -2.69
CA GLU A 237 -17.47 -3.39 -3.95
C GLU A 237 -17.98 -2.59 -5.16
N ALA A 238 -19.05 -1.80 -4.97
CA ALA A 238 -19.60 -0.92 -6.00
C ALA A 238 -18.61 0.17 -6.49
N HIS A 239 -17.54 0.41 -5.74
CA HIS A 239 -16.49 1.39 -6.01
C HIS A 239 -15.12 0.70 -6.24
N GLY A 240 -15.11 -0.57 -6.65
CA GLY A 240 -13.91 -1.27 -7.09
C GLY A 240 -13.07 -1.93 -5.99
N SER A 241 -13.55 -1.92 -4.74
CA SER A 241 -12.88 -2.59 -3.60
C SER A 241 -11.42 -2.17 -3.35
N ALA A 242 -10.99 -1.03 -3.90
CA ALA A 242 -9.61 -0.57 -3.77
C ALA A 242 -9.25 -0.38 -2.30
N GLN A 243 -8.08 -0.88 -1.90
CA GLN A 243 -7.55 -0.65 -0.56
C GLN A 243 -6.95 0.75 -0.49
N PHE A 244 -7.18 1.47 0.61
CA PHE A 244 -6.59 2.77 0.90
C PHE A 244 -5.86 2.75 2.24
N VAL A 245 -5.01 3.75 2.45
CA VAL A 245 -4.24 3.90 3.69
C VAL A 245 -4.20 5.36 4.12
N GLY A 246 -4.10 5.57 5.41
CA GLY A 246 -3.82 6.87 6.00
C GLY A 246 -3.18 6.69 7.36
N GLU A 247 -2.68 7.76 7.94
CA GLU A 247 -2.02 7.71 9.24
C GLU A 247 -2.13 9.03 9.98
N ASP A 248 -1.95 8.94 11.29
CA ASP A 248 -1.82 10.09 12.16
C ASP A 248 -0.95 9.72 13.37
N VAL A 249 -0.49 10.71 14.13
CA VAL A 249 0.49 10.54 15.20
C VAL A 249 -0.17 10.66 16.56
N VAL A 250 0.04 9.67 17.42
CA VAL A 250 -0.36 9.74 18.84
C VAL A 250 0.84 10.00 19.74
N VAL A 251 0.59 10.66 20.87
CA VAL A 251 1.56 10.79 21.96
C VAL A 251 1.13 9.93 23.12
N ILE A 252 1.96 8.99 23.52
CA ILE A 252 1.66 8.06 24.61
C ILE A 252 1.66 8.79 25.95
N SER A 253 0.68 8.48 26.81
CA SER A 253 0.60 8.99 28.16
C SER A 253 0.25 7.93 29.20
N ASN A 254 1.02 7.89 30.29
CA ASN A 254 0.84 6.98 31.41
C ASN A 254 0.14 7.63 32.62
N LYS A 255 -0.43 8.83 32.43
CA LYS A 255 -1.13 9.54 33.51
C LYS A 255 -2.31 8.71 34.02
N GLN A 256 -2.38 8.47 35.33
CA GLN A 256 -3.59 7.94 35.95
C GLN A 256 -4.66 9.04 35.92
N LYS A 257 -5.82 8.75 35.32
CA LYS A 257 -7.00 9.63 35.35
C LYS A 257 -7.67 9.60 36.72
#